data_AF-A0A949EIJ2-F1
#
_entry.id   AF-A0A949EIJ2-F1
#
_cell.length_a   1.000
_cell.length_b   1.000
_cell.length_c   1.000
_cell.angle_alpha   90.00
_cell.angle_beta   90.00
_cell.angle_gamma   90.00
#
_symmetry.space_group_name_H-M   'P 1'
#
loop_
_entity.id
_entity.type
_entity.pdbx_description
1 polymer ?
#
loop_
_entity_poly.entity_id
_entity_poly.type
_entity_poly.pdbx_seq_one_letter_code
_entity_poly.pdbx_strand_id
1 'polypeptide(L)' 'MKTFIETAYGLPVVIGTHPIPQKYIAVHEKLPFWRESNMEELAKLLLQEAMAIKKAYN' A
#
# COMPACT_ATOMS: atom_id res chain seq x y z
N MET A 1 -2.27 -11.40 -6.84
CA MET A 1 -0.81 -11.39 -6.56
C MET A 1 -0.46 -12.07 -5.24
N LYS A 2 -0.98 -11.62 -4.08
CA LYS A 2 -0.71 -12.25 -2.75
C LYS A 2 -0.86 -13.78 -2.75
N THR A 3 -2.07 -14.26 -3.06
CA THR A 3 -2.39 -15.70 -3.10
C THR A 3 -1.49 -16.47 -4.06
N PHE A 4 -1.12 -15.87 -5.19
CA PHE A 4 -0.21 -16.53 -6.14
C PHE A 4 1.16 -16.76 -5.52
N ILE A 5 1.76 -15.73 -4.89
CA ILE A 5 3.08 -15.85 -4.27
C ILE A 5 3.04 -16.83 -3.09
N GLU A 6 2.00 -16.77 -2.26
CA GLU A 6 1.82 -17.70 -1.15
C GLU A 6 1.71 -19.15 -1.63
N THR A 7 0.92 -19.41 -2.67
CA THR A 7 0.77 -20.75 -3.26
C THR A 7 2.05 -21.23 -3.95
N ALA A 8 2.71 -20.37 -4.72
CA ALA A 8 3.86 -20.73 -5.53
C ALA A 8 5.13 -20.98 -4.69
N TYR A 9 5.28 -20.26 -3.57
CA TYR A 9 6.53 -20.27 -2.79
C TYR A 9 6.36 -20.75 -1.35
N GLY A 10 5.13 -20.95 -0.86
CA GLY A 10 4.86 -21.41 0.50
C GLY A 10 5.27 -20.40 1.59
N LEU A 11 5.42 -19.12 1.22
CA LEU A 11 5.85 -18.06 2.12
C LEU A 11 4.68 -17.11 2.42
N PRO A 12 4.48 -16.69 3.69
CA PRO A 12 3.47 -15.71 4.02
C PRO A 12 3.80 -14.36 3.38
N VAL A 13 2.80 -13.72 2.77
CA VAL A 13 2.99 -12.43 2.12
C VAL A 13 2.38 -11.31 2.94
N VAL A 14 3.18 -10.28 3.20
CA VAL A 14 2.77 -9.04 3.86
C VAL A 14 2.75 -7.93 2.82
N ILE A 15 1.59 -7.29 2.63
CA ILE A 15 1.41 -6.21 1.64
C ILE A 15 1.74 -4.86 2.30
N GLY A 16 2.45 -3.99 1.56
CA GLY A 16 2.61 -2.59 1.96
C GLY A 16 3.75 -2.33 2.96
N THR A 17 4.81 -3.13 2.94
CA THR A 17 5.95 -3.01 3.87
C THR A 17 6.94 -1.90 3.52
N HIS A 18 6.73 -1.17 2.42
CA HIS A 18 7.55 -0.03 2.02
C HIS A 18 6.74 1.25 2.22
N PRO A 19 7.35 2.40 2.51
CA PRO A 19 6.61 3.65 2.64
C PRO A 19 6.14 4.20 1.30
N ILE A 20 4.97 4.82 1.30
CA ILE A 20 4.38 5.49 0.14
C ILE A 20 4.72 6.99 0.15
N PRO A 21 5.13 7.58 -1.00
CA PRO A 21 5.34 9.02 -1.09
C PRO A 21 4.05 9.81 -0.85
N GLN A 22 4.12 10.90 -0.10
CA GLN A 22 2.94 11.72 0.20
C GLN A 22 2.28 12.27 -1.07
N LYS A 23 3.06 12.63 -2.09
CA LYS A 23 2.54 13.11 -3.38
C LYS A 23 1.71 12.05 -4.12
N TYR A 24 2.02 10.76 -3.92
CA TYR A 24 1.31 9.66 -4.55
C TYR A 24 -0.07 9.43 -3.91
N ILE A 25 -0.13 9.48 -2.56
CA ILE A 25 -1.41 9.43 -1.83
C ILE A 25 -2.36 10.52 -2.33
N ALA A 26 -1.90 11.77 -2.40
CA ALA A 26 -2.73 12.91 -2.77
C ALA A 26 -3.33 12.82 -4.19
N VAL A 27 -2.69 12.06 -5.09
CA VAL A 27 -3.23 11.78 -6.43
C VAL A 27 -4.28 10.68 -6.36
N HIS A 28 -4.01 9.60 -5.63
CA HIS A 28 -4.93 8.45 -5.54
C HIS A 28 -6.20 8.74 -4.72
N GLU A 29 -6.16 9.67 -3.77
CA GLU A 29 -7.37 10.16 -3.08
C GLU A 29 -8.40 10.77 -4.04
N LYS A 30 -7.97 11.24 -5.22
CA LYS A 30 -8.85 11.82 -6.25
C LYS A 30 -9.42 10.77 -7.20
N LEU A 31 -8.97 9.52 -7.10
CA LEU A 31 -9.39 8.42 -7.96
C LEU A 31 -10.30 7.46 -7.19
N PRO A 32 -11.37 6.92 -7.80
CA PRO A 32 -12.28 6.01 -7.10
C PRO A 32 -11.64 4.65 -6.81
N PHE A 33 -10.61 4.27 -7.59
CA PHE A 33 -10.02 2.94 -7.59
C PHE A 33 -9.61 2.46 -6.19
N TRP A 34 -8.97 3.28 -5.37
CA TRP A 34 -8.51 2.86 -4.03
C TRP A 34 -9.66 2.49 -3.09
N ARG A 35 -10.76 3.25 -3.16
CA ARG A 35 -11.97 2.97 -2.38
C ARG A 35 -12.65 1.70 -2.89
N GLU A 36 -12.84 1.58 -4.21
CA GLU A 36 -13.52 0.45 -4.84
C GLU A 36 -12.77 -0.87 -4.67
N SER A 37 -11.44 -0.83 -4.63
CA SER A 37 -10.59 -2.01 -4.43
C SER A 37 -10.24 -2.29 -2.97
N ASN A 38 -10.81 -1.54 -2.02
CA ASN A 38 -10.55 -1.68 -0.58
C ASN A 38 -9.04 -1.61 -0.23
N MET A 39 -8.32 -0.68 -0.86
CA MET A 39 -6.87 -0.50 -0.68
C MET A 39 -6.50 -0.05 0.73
N GLU A 40 -7.39 0.64 1.44
CA GLU A 40 -7.17 1.06 2.82
C GLU A 40 -6.93 -0.13 3.75
N GLU A 41 -7.65 -1.23 3.54
CA GLU A 41 -7.47 -2.46 4.31
C GLU A 41 -6.34 -3.33 3.73
N LEU A 42 -6.31 -3.51 2.41
CA LEU A 42 -5.32 -4.37 1.74
C LEU A 42 -3.87 -3.88 1.92
N ALA A 43 -3.66 -2.56 1.89
CA ALA A 43 -2.35 -1.93 2.01
C ALA A 43 -2.24 -1.12 3.30
N LYS A 44 -2.92 -1.51 4.37
CA LYS A 44 -2.94 -0.81 5.65
C LYS A 44 -1.56 -0.41 6.17
N LEU A 45 -0.58 -1.33 6.10
CA LEU A 45 0.80 -1.08 6.52
C LEU A 45 1.46 0.05 5.73
N LEU A 46 1.21 0.13 4.42
CA LEU A 46 1.71 1.18 3.54
C LEU A 46 1.20 2.55 3.98
N LEU A 47 -0.08 2.62 4.35
CA LEU A 47 -0.79 3.87 4.62
C LEU A 47 -0.58 4.38 6.04
N GLN A 48 -0.17 3.53 6.98
CA GLN A 48 0.02 3.90 8.39
C GLN A 48 1.40 4.51 8.71
N GLU A 49 2.30 4.57 7.73
CA GLU A 49 3.61 5.20 7.84
C GLU A 49 3.54 6.68 8.26
N ALA A 50 4.56 7.12 9.02
CA ALA A 50 4.62 8.50 9.54
C ALA A 50 4.73 9.52 8.39
N MET A 51 4.06 10.67 8.53
CA MET A 51 4.09 11.72 7.50
C MET A 51 5.51 12.21 7.16
N ALA A 52 6.42 12.23 8.15
CA ALA A 52 7.82 12.58 7.92
C ALA A 52 8.51 11.58 6.96
N ILE A 53 8.25 10.28 7.13
CA ILE A 53 8.76 9.21 6.26
C ILE A 53 8.14 9.36 4.87
N LYS A 54 6.81 9.52 4.77
CA LYS A 54 6.11 9.72 3.48
C LYS A 54 6.64 10.92 2.69
N LYS A 55 7.03 12.01 3.39
CA LYS A 55 7.62 13.19 2.75
C LYS A 55 9.07 12.98 2.32
N ALA A 56 9.85 12.18 3.05
CA ALA A 56 11.24 11.85 2.71
C ALA A 56 11.36 10.99 1.44
N TYR A 57 10.30 10.27 1.07
CA TYR A 57 10.24 9.42 -0.13
C TYR A 57 9.67 10.13 -1.38
N ASN A 58 9.55 11.46 -1.36
CA ASN A 58 9.11 12.24 -2.53
C ASN A 58 10.20 12.41 -3.59
#